data_AF-A0A8S9RTV9-F1
#
_entry.id   AF-A0A8S9RTV9-F1
#
_cell.length_a   1.000
_cell.length_b   1.000
_cell.length_c   1.000
_cell.angle_alpha   90.00
_cell.angle_beta   90.00
_cell.angle_gamma   90.00
#
_symmetry.space_group_name_H-M   'P 1'
#
loop_
_entity.id
_entity.type
_entity.pdbx_description
1 polymer ?
#
loop_
_entity_poly.entity_id
_entity_poly.type
_entity_poly.pdbx_seq_one_letter_code
_entity_poly.pdbx_strand_id
1 'polypeptide(L)'
;MFNKWPYSLKFSEKKITQTFETLKRCGLGDEEVVAVMKKRPECMRASEEKIRSCVETFLGIGFSGEEFVSMVKCFPTCVGLSAENVRRKVEFLVGEMGWELKDVVGIPPVLGYSLEKRMVPRCGVVRALVEKGVMMGRESGIPPMSSVLACSDKVFLNRFVMKHGKLVPELMAIFAGDKRKVKGLCVSVS
;
A
#
# COMPACT_ATOMS: atom_id res chain seq x y z
N MET A 1 17.22 9.72 -16.56
CA MET A 1 16.89 8.29 -16.37
C MET A 1 18.18 7.47 -16.32
N PHE A 2 18.97 7.46 -17.40
CA PHE A 2 20.22 6.67 -17.51
C PHE A 2 21.26 6.97 -16.42
N ASN A 3 21.47 8.23 -16.04
CA ASN A 3 22.41 8.59 -14.97
C ASN A 3 21.98 8.13 -13.57
N LYS A 4 20.67 7.98 -13.32
CA LYS A 4 20.13 7.52 -12.03
C LYS A 4 20.00 6.00 -11.95
N TRP A 5 19.86 5.34 -13.10
CA TRP A 5 19.75 3.88 -13.17
C TRP A 5 20.54 3.35 -14.37
N PRO A 6 21.87 3.20 -14.25
CA PRO A 6 22.73 2.73 -15.34
C PRO A 6 22.32 1.36 -15.89
N TYR A 7 21.64 0.54 -15.07
CA TYR A 7 21.07 -0.75 -15.50
C TYR A 7 20.05 -0.61 -16.65
N SER A 8 19.44 0.57 -16.85
CA SER A 8 18.58 0.83 -18.02
C SER A 8 19.27 0.57 -19.36
N LEU A 9 20.60 0.75 -19.43
CA LEU A 9 21.40 0.51 -20.64
C LEU A 9 21.44 -0.97 -21.05
N LYS A 10 21.04 -1.90 -20.17
CA LYS A 10 20.92 -3.32 -20.50
C LYS A 10 19.65 -3.64 -21.31
N PHE A 11 18.69 -2.72 -21.38
CA PHE A 11 17.47 -2.93 -22.17
C PHE A 11 17.68 -2.42 -23.59
N SER A 12 17.16 -3.17 -24.56
CA SER A 12 17.12 -2.72 -25.94
C SER A 12 16.15 -1.53 -26.09
N GLU A 13 16.41 -0.68 -27.07
CA GLU A 13 15.50 0.41 -27.46
C GLU A 13 14.07 -0.12 -27.67
N LYS A 14 13.93 -1.25 -28.38
CA LYS A 14 12.64 -1.94 -28.57
C LYS A 14 11.92 -2.22 -27.25
N LYS A 15 12.61 -2.70 -26.22
CA LYS A 15 12.00 -2.99 -24.91
C LYS A 15 11.59 -1.72 -24.18
N ILE A 16 12.39 -0.66 -24.30
CA ILE A 16 12.06 0.65 -23.72
C ILE A 16 10.80 1.19 -24.39
N THR A 17 10.78 1.29 -25.72
CA THR A 17 9.63 1.77 -26.50
C THR A 17 8.37 0.96 -26.23
N GLN A 18 8.45 -0.37 -26.22
CA GLN A 18 7.31 -1.23 -25.89
C GLN A 18 6.74 -0.97 -24.49
N THR A 19 7.60 -0.68 -23.51
CA THR A 19 7.14 -0.37 -22.15
C THR A 19 6.43 0.98 -22.11
N PHE A 20 6.94 1.99 -22.82
CA PHE A 20 6.26 3.28 -22.97
C PHE A 20 4.88 3.11 -23.61
N GLU A 21 4.79 2.41 -24.73
CA GLU A 21 3.53 2.17 -25.44
C GLU A 21 2.52 1.37 -24.60
N THR A 22 2.99 0.39 -23.83
CA THR A 22 2.14 -0.36 -22.89
C THR A 22 1.55 0.55 -21.83
N LEU A 23 2.37 1.40 -21.20
CA LEU A 23 1.87 2.33 -20.19
C LEU A 23 0.86 3.33 -20.79
N LYS A 24 1.08 3.79 -22.02
CA LYS A 24 0.12 4.64 -22.73
C LYS A 24 -1.21 3.93 -22.97
N ARG A 25 -1.16 2.70 -23.47
CA ARG A 25 -2.36 1.85 -23.67
C ARG A 25 -3.11 1.56 -22.37
N CYS A 26 -2.42 1.65 -21.23
CA CYS A 26 -2.98 1.54 -19.88
C CYS A 26 -3.55 2.86 -19.32
N GLY A 27 -3.64 3.91 -20.13
CA GLY A 27 -4.27 5.19 -19.76
C GLY A 27 -3.32 6.27 -19.25
N LEU A 28 -1.99 6.04 -19.25
CA LEU A 28 -1.02 7.08 -18.91
C LEU A 28 -0.76 7.99 -20.11
N GLY A 29 -0.81 9.31 -19.92
CA GLY A 29 -0.35 10.27 -20.95
C GLY A 29 1.16 10.26 -21.13
N ASP A 30 1.63 10.94 -22.19
CA ASP A 30 3.07 11.05 -22.49
C ASP A 30 3.88 11.61 -21.31
N GLU A 31 3.39 12.67 -20.68
CA GLU A 31 4.03 13.30 -19.53
C GLU A 31 4.07 12.38 -18.31
N GLU A 32 2.97 11.67 -18.05
CA GLU A 32 2.89 10.67 -16.98
C GLU A 32 3.88 9.54 -17.17
N VAL A 33 3.96 8.98 -18.38
CA VAL A 33 4.90 7.89 -18.70
C VAL A 33 6.33 8.37 -18.47
N VAL A 34 6.68 9.56 -18.95
CA VAL A 34 8.02 10.14 -18.73
C VAL A 34 8.29 10.36 -17.24
N ALA A 35 7.32 10.84 -16.46
CA ALA A 35 7.46 11.04 -15.03
C ALA A 35 7.68 9.72 -14.27
N VAL A 36 6.88 8.70 -14.57
CA VAL A 36 6.98 7.34 -14.00
C VAL A 36 8.36 6.75 -14.29
N MET A 37 8.82 6.81 -15.54
CA MET A 37 10.12 6.29 -15.97
C MET A 37 11.30 7.03 -15.34
N LYS A 38 11.19 8.35 -15.17
CA LYS A 38 12.22 9.15 -14.48
C LYS A 38 12.31 8.83 -12.98
N LYS A 39 11.16 8.57 -12.34
CA LYS A 39 11.05 8.35 -10.89
C LYS A 39 11.36 6.90 -10.50
N ARG A 40 10.96 5.93 -11.33
CA ARG A 40 11.16 4.50 -11.06
C ARG A 40 11.37 3.71 -12.35
N PRO A 41 12.55 3.82 -12.97
CA PRO A 41 12.82 3.15 -14.25
C PRO A 41 12.81 1.62 -14.15
N GLU A 42 12.84 1.06 -12.93
CA GLU A 42 12.69 -0.37 -12.66
C GLU A 42 11.36 -0.95 -13.15
N CYS A 43 10.34 -0.13 -13.44
CA CYS A 43 9.11 -0.60 -14.07
C CYS A 43 9.37 -1.25 -15.45
N MET A 44 10.48 -0.92 -16.13
CA MET A 44 10.88 -1.58 -17.38
C MET A 44 11.26 -3.06 -17.22
N ARG A 45 11.49 -3.52 -15.98
CA ARG A 45 11.65 -4.96 -15.68
C ARG A 45 10.35 -5.73 -15.82
N ALA A 46 9.20 -5.07 -15.74
CA ALA A 46 7.92 -5.75 -15.90
C ALA A 46 7.72 -6.18 -17.36
N SER A 47 7.10 -7.34 -17.55
CA SER A 47 6.56 -7.73 -18.84
C SER A 47 5.32 -6.88 -19.15
N GLU A 48 4.98 -6.74 -20.43
CA GLU A 48 3.76 -6.07 -20.85
C GLU A 48 2.52 -6.71 -20.21
N GLU A 49 2.48 -8.05 -20.17
CA GLU A 49 1.43 -8.82 -19.49
C GLU A 49 1.31 -8.45 -18.00
N LYS A 50 2.45 -8.31 -17.30
CA LYS A 50 2.44 -7.95 -15.88
C LYS A 50 1.91 -6.54 -15.65
N ILE A 51 2.20 -5.60 -16.54
CA ILE A 51 1.67 -4.23 -16.49
C ILE A 51 0.15 -4.27 -16.70
N ARG A 52 -0.34 -4.96 -17.74
CA ARG A 52 -1.78 -5.07 -18.02
C ARG A 52 -2.55 -5.75 -16.89
N SER A 53 -2.07 -6.89 -16.43
CA SER A 53 -2.66 -7.63 -15.31
C SER A 53 -2.71 -6.79 -14.03
N CYS A 54 -1.70 -5.93 -13.80
CA CYS A 54 -1.72 -4.98 -12.70
C CYS A 54 -2.89 -4.00 -12.87
N VAL A 55 -3.02 -3.33 -14.02
CA VAL A 55 -4.13 -2.40 -14.29
C VAL A 55 -5.48 -3.07 -14.09
N GLU A 56 -5.69 -4.23 -14.73
CA GLU A 56 -6.91 -5.02 -14.60
C GLU A 56 -7.23 -5.38 -13.15
N THR A 57 -6.20 -5.66 -12.34
CA THR A 57 -6.40 -5.92 -10.91
C THR A 57 -6.92 -4.69 -10.18
N PHE A 58 -6.31 -3.52 -10.39
CA PHE A 58 -6.77 -2.29 -9.72
C PHE A 58 -8.20 -1.94 -10.16
N LEU A 59 -8.50 -2.02 -11.46
CA LEU A 59 -9.85 -1.77 -11.96
C LEU A 59 -10.86 -2.79 -11.41
N GLY A 60 -10.50 -4.08 -11.38
CA GLY A 60 -11.35 -5.15 -10.85
C GLY A 60 -11.60 -5.08 -9.34
N ILE A 61 -10.74 -4.39 -8.59
CA ILE A 61 -10.97 -4.08 -7.17
C ILE A 61 -11.99 -2.94 -6.99
N GLY A 62 -12.17 -2.10 -8.01
CA GLY A 62 -13.11 -0.97 -8.00
C GLY A 62 -12.45 0.41 -8.05
N PHE A 63 -11.13 0.50 -8.29
CA PHE A 63 -10.51 1.79 -8.62
C PHE A 63 -10.91 2.21 -10.04
N SER A 64 -11.15 3.50 -10.26
CA SER A 64 -11.28 4.05 -11.60
C SER A 64 -9.93 4.10 -12.32
N GLY A 65 -9.96 4.21 -13.66
CA GLY A 65 -8.74 4.41 -14.45
C GLY A 65 -7.99 5.69 -14.06
N GLU A 66 -8.72 6.77 -13.77
CA GLU A 66 -8.14 8.04 -13.33
C GLU A 66 -7.46 7.93 -11.97
N GLU A 67 -8.11 7.25 -11.01
CA GLU A 67 -7.50 6.97 -9.70
C GLU A 67 -6.25 6.12 -9.86
N PHE A 68 -6.29 5.07 -10.68
CA PHE A 68 -5.11 4.25 -10.96
C PHE A 68 -3.95 5.08 -11.52
N VAL A 69 -4.21 5.91 -12.54
CA VAL A 69 -3.19 6.80 -13.13
C VAL A 69 -2.63 7.75 -12.07
N SER A 70 -3.49 8.35 -11.25
CA SER A 70 -3.07 9.22 -10.13
C SER A 70 -2.17 8.48 -9.13
N MET A 71 -2.55 7.25 -8.77
CA MET A 71 -1.76 6.39 -7.88
C MET A 71 -0.38 6.07 -8.48
N VAL A 72 -0.31 5.75 -9.77
CA VAL A 72 0.95 5.44 -10.46
C VAL A 72 1.86 6.68 -10.58
N LYS A 73 1.30 7.87 -10.82
CA LYS A 73 2.07 9.13 -10.81
C LYS A 73 2.72 9.37 -9.44
N CYS A 74 1.96 9.18 -8.38
CA CYS A 74 2.44 9.36 -7.00
C CYS A 74 3.42 8.25 -6.60
N PHE A 75 3.08 6.99 -6.91
CA PHE A 75 3.83 5.79 -6.54
C PHE A 75 3.95 4.83 -7.74
N PRO A 76 4.94 5.04 -8.62
CA PRO A 76 5.19 4.18 -9.80
C PRO A 76 5.33 2.70 -9.51
N THR A 77 5.61 2.34 -8.25
CA THR A 77 5.68 0.96 -7.80
C THR A 77 4.41 0.17 -7.97
N CYS A 78 3.24 0.82 -8.03
CA CYS A 78 1.97 0.16 -8.28
C CYS A 78 2.04 -0.81 -9.47
N VAL A 79 2.66 -0.39 -10.58
CA VAL A 79 2.79 -1.17 -11.83
C VAL A 79 3.58 -2.48 -11.68
N GLY A 80 4.33 -2.65 -10.59
CA GLY A 80 5.11 -3.85 -10.32
C GLY A 80 4.49 -4.82 -9.30
N LEU A 81 3.38 -4.44 -8.65
CA LEU A 81 2.74 -5.25 -7.61
C LEU A 81 2.02 -6.45 -8.24
N SER A 82 2.04 -7.61 -7.57
CA SER A 82 1.28 -8.77 -8.00
C SER A 82 -0.19 -8.63 -7.64
N ALA A 83 -1.07 -9.25 -8.43
CA ALA A 83 -2.51 -9.16 -8.23
C ALA A 83 -2.93 -9.63 -6.82
N GLU A 84 -2.42 -10.79 -6.39
CA GLU A 84 -2.66 -11.35 -5.07
C GLU A 84 -2.24 -10.37 -3.95
N ASN A 85 -1.07 -9.73 -4.09
CA ASN A 85 -0.56 -8.83 -3.06
C ASN A 85 -1.43 -7.57 -2.92
N VAL A 86 -1.88 -7.00 -4.05
CA VAL A 86 -2.77 -5.83 -4.03
C VAL A 86 -4.12 -6.20 -3.42
N ARG A 87 -4.73 -7.31 -3.86
CA ARG A 87 -6.03 -7.77 -3.36
C ARG A 87 -6.00 -7.98 -1.84
N ARG A 88 -5.04 -8.77 -1.33
CA ARG A 88 -4.91 -9.03 0.11
C ARG A 88 -4.74 -7.75 0.93
N LYS A 89 -3.98 -6.77 0.43
CA LYS A 89 -3.77 -5.50 1.11
C LYS A 89 -5.01 -4.62 1.10
N VAL A 90 -5.70 -4.53 -0.03
CA VAL A 90 -6.92 -3.73 -0.13
C VAL A 90 -8.04 -4.35 0.70
N GLU A 91 -8.22 -5.68 0.65
CA GLU A 91 -9.17 -6.40 1.48
C GLU A 91 -8.92 -6.16 2.97
N PHE A 92 -7.68 -6.24 3.42
CA PHE A 92 -7.34 -5.92 4.81
C PHE A 92 -7.63 -4.45 5.18
N LEU A 93 -7.26 -3.50 4.31
CA LEU A 93 -7.44 -2.07 4.61
C LEU A 93 -8.91 -1.63 4.56
N VAL A 94 -9.64 -2.06 3.55
CA VAL A 94 -11.00 -1.61 3.28
C VAL A 94 -12.01 -2.54 3.93
N GLY A 95 -11.87 -3.85 3.72
CA GLY A 95 -12.78 -4.85 4.25
C GLY A 95 -12.66 -5.05 5.76
N GLU A 96 -11.44 -5.22 6.28
CA GLU A 96 -11.25 -5.52 7.72
C GLU A 96 -11.07 -4.27 8.60
N MET A 97 -10.47 -3.21 8.07
CA MET A 97 -10.14 -2.02 8.84
C MET A 97 -11.08 -0.85 8.61
N GLY A 98 -11.97 -0.93 7.61
CA GLY A 98 -13.03 0.04 7.38
C GLY A 98 -12.59 1.38 6.79
N TRP A 99 -11.38 1.47 6.22
CA TRP A 99 -11.03 2.61 5.37
C TRP A 99 -11.75 2.51 4.01
N GLU A 100 -11.82 3.61 3.27
CA GLU A 100 -12.39 3.64 1.94
C GLU A 100 -11.31 3.48 0.85
N LEU A 101 -11.68 3.06 -0.36
CA LEU A 101 -10.75 2.99 -1.49
C LEU A 101 -10.07 4.34 -1.76
N LYS A 102 -10.80 5.46 -1.59
CA LYS A 102 -10.25 6.82 -1.73
C LYS A 102 -9.12 7.13 -0.74
N ASP A 103 -9.10 6.51 0.45
CA ASP A 103 -8.00 6.65 1.41
C ASP A 103 -6.73 5.97 0.89
N VAL A 104 -6.88 4.84 0.18
CA VAL A 104 -5.77 4.15 -0.50
C VAL A 104 -5.25 4.99 -1.67
N VAL A 105 -6.15 5.59 -2.46
CA VAL A 105 -5.79 6.50 -3.57
C VAL A 105 -5.01 7.71 -3.05
N GLY A 106 -5.42 8.27 -1.90
CA GLY A 106 -4.74 9.41 -1.29
C GLY A 106 -3.32 9.10 -0.79
N ILE A 107 -3.01 7.83 -0.47
CA ILE A 107 -1.69 7.43 0.02
C ILE A 107 -1.23 6.11 -0.62
N PRO A 108 -0.98 6.07 -1.94
CA PRO A 108 -0.64 4.84 -2.66
C PRO A 108 0.59 4.09 -2.12
N PRO A 109 1.63 4.74 -1.54
CA PRO A 109 2.75 4.05 -0.92
C PRO A 109 2.37 3.05 0.18
N VAL A 110 1.17 3.12 0.76
CA VAL A 110 0.72 2.11 1.76
C VAL A 110 0.71 0.70 1.17
N LEU A 111 0.44 0.56 -0.13
CA LEU A 111 0.49 -0.71 -0.85
C LEU A 111 1.93 -1.25 -0.99
N GLY A 112 2.95 -0.43 -0.74
CA GLY A 112 4.35 -0.85 -0.71
C GLY A 112 4.78 -1.48 0.63
N TYR A 113 4.03 -1.29 1.71
CA TYR A 113 4.39 -1.83 3.02
C TYR A 113 4.09 -3.32 3.14
N SER A 114 4.77 -4.00 4.08
CA SER A 114 4.48 -5.40 4.39
C SER A 114 3.16 -5.49 5.16
N LEU A 115 2.28 -6.37 4.68
CA LEU A 115 1.01 -6.66 5.34
C LEU A 115 1.27 -7.21 6.75
N GLU A 116 2.08 -8.26 6.84
CA GLU A 116 2.32 -9.03 8.05
C GLU A 116 3.23 -8.29 9.05
N LYS A 117 4.26 -7.61 8.56
CA LYS A 117 5.27 -6.97 9.43
C LYS A 117 4.90 -5.55 9.84
N ARG A 118 3.98 -4.87 9.13
CA ARG A 118 3.69 -3.46 9.38
C ARG A 118 2.21 -3.15 9.48
N MET A 119 1.40 -3.60 8.52
CA MET A 119 -0.02 -3.25 8.51
C MET A 119 -0.76 -3.94 9.65
N VAL A 120 -0.64 -5.27 9.76
CA VAL A 120 -1.32 -6.08 10.78
C VAL A 120 -0.97 -5.63 12.21
N PRO A 121 0.30 -5.49 12.64
CA PRO A 121 0.60 -5.12 14.02
C PRO A 121 0.09 -3.72 14.40
N ARG A 122 0.20 -2.77 13.47
CA ARG A 122 -0.23 -1.38 13.72
C ARG A 122 -1.75 -1.23 13.74
N CYS A 123 -2.43 -1.90 12.80
CA CYS A 123 -3.88 -1.94 12.78
C CYS A 123 -4.46 -2.71 13.97
N GLY A 124 -3.78 -3.75 14.46
CA GLY A 124 -4.14 -4.45 15.69
C GLY A 124 -4.11 -3.54 16.91
N VAL A 125 -3.08 -2.69 17.05
CA VAL A 125 -3.02 -1.67 18.11
C VAL A 125 -4.20 -0.71 18.01
N VAL A 126 -4.48 -0.20 16.80
CA VAL A 126 -5.62 0.71 16.58
C VAL A 126 -6.94 0.04 16.96
N ARG A 127 -7.17 -1.21 16.53
CA ARG A 127 -8.38 -1.97 16.85
C ARG A 127 -8.54 -2.15 18.37
N ALA A 128 -7.48 -2.54 19.07
CA ALA A 128 -7.51 -2.69 20.53
C ALA A 128 -7.83 -1.38 21.26
N LEU A 129 -7.39 -0.23 20.74
CA LEU A 129 -7.73 1.09 21.30
C LEU A 129 -9.19 1.46 21.06
N VAL A 130 -9.72 1.14 19.88
CA VAL A 130 -11.12 1.36 19.53
C VAL A 130 -12.03 0.50 20.39
N GLU A 131 -11.73 -0.80 20.53
CA GLU A 131 -12.49 -1.74 21.38
C GLU A 131 -12.52 -1.32 22.85
N LYS A 132 -11.44 -0.71 23.35
CA LYS A 132 -11.37 -0.19 24.73
C LYS A 132 -11.98 1.19 24.90
N GLY A 133 -12.48 1.81 23.83
CA GLY A 133 -13.13 3.13 23.87
C GLY A 133 -12.20 4.28 24.26
N VAL A 134 -10.87 4.12 24.16
CA VAL A 134 -9.88 5.12 24.59
C VAL A 134 -9.42 6.05 23.45
N MET A 135 -10.01 5.90 22.26
CA MET A 135 -9.75 6.74 21.10
C MET A 135 -10.81 7.86 21.02
N MET A 136 -10.52 9.01 21.63
CA MET A 136 -11.42 10.18 21.62
C MET A 136 -11.29 11.00 20.32
N GLY A 137 -12.41 11.54 19.81
CA GLY A 137 -12.43 12.72 18.94
C GLY A 137 -12.45 12.51 17.42
N ARG A 138 -12.97 11.38 16.90
CA ARG A 138 -13.18 11.20 15.45
C ARG A 138 -14.53 10.56 15.17
N GLU A 139 -15.31 11.19 14.28
CA GLU A 139 -16.65 10.73 13.88
C GLU A 139 -16.65 9.29 13.33
N SER A 140 -15.56 8.86 12.68
CA SER A 140 -15.40 7.53 12.08
C SER A 140 -14.67 6.51 12.97
N GLY A 141 -14.15 6.90 14.14
CA GLY A 141 -13.40 6.02 15.05
C GLY A 141 -12.01 5.55 14.55
N ILE A 142 -11.76 5.51 13.24
CA ILE A 142 -10.51 5.02 12.64
C ILE A 142 -9.56 6.19 12.29
N PRO A 143 -8.28 6.14 12.67
CA PRO A 143 -7.30 7.14 12.27
C PRO A 143 -6.99 7.18 10.77
N PRO A 144 -6.55 8.34 10.21
CA PRO A 144 -6.06 8.40 8.84
C PRO A 144 -4.92 7.40 8.59
N MET A 145 -4.92 6.72 7.44
CA MET A 145 -3.88 5.74 7.08
C MET A 145 -2.47 6.31 7.18
N SER A 146 -2.24 7.58 6.83
CA SER A 146 -0.94 8.25 6.95
C SER A 146 -0.42 8.21 8.39
N SER A 147 -1.32 8.44 9.35
CA SER A 147 -0.99 8.51 10.76
C SER A 147 -0.62 7.15 11.34
N VAL A 148 -1.15 6.07 10.78
CA VAL A 148 -0.97 4.67 11.23
C VAL A 148 0.16 3.99 10.48
N LEU A 149 0.14 4.00 9.14
CA LEU A 149 0.97 3.13 8.30
C LEU A 149 2.20 3.85 7.74
N ALA A 150 2.11 5.13 7.41
CA ALA A 150 3.19 5.86 6.76
C ALA A 150 4.25 6.42 7.73
N CYS A 151 3.93 6.55 9.02
CA CYS A 151 4.84 7.10 10.02
C CYS A 151 5.92 6.11 10.48
N SER A 152 7.01 6.60 11.07
CA SER A 152 8.05 5.75 11.69
C SER A 152 7.52 5.04 12.94
N ASP A 153 8.20 3.96 13.36
CA ASP A 153 7.81 3.21 14.57
C ASP A 153 7.82 4.11 15.80
N LYS A 154 8.84 4.97 15.96
CA LYS A 154 8.91 5.95 17.07
C LYS A 154 7.67 6.85 17.11
N VAL A 155 7.26 7.39 15.96
CA VAL A 155 6.08 8.26 15.87
C VAL A 155 4.81 7.48 16.15
N PHE A 156 4.69 6.27 15.60
CA PHE A 156 3.55 5.39 15.83
C PHE A 156 3.38 5.04 17.32
N LEU A 157 4.45 4.56 17.97
CA LEU A 157 4.45 4.14 19.37
C LEU A 157 4.11 5.31 20.29
N ASN A 158 4.72 6.49 20.09
CA ASN A 158 4.39 7.66 20.90
C ASN A 158 2.91 8.06 20.76
N ARG A 159 2.36 7.96 19.55
CA ARG A 159 0.99 8.39 19.24
C ARG A 159 -0.08 7.42 19.71
N PHE A 160 0.16 6.11 19.63
CA PHE A 160 -0.87 5.08 19.84
C PHE A 160 -0.56 4.12 20.98
N VAL A 161 0.66 4.13 21.54
CA VAL A 161 1.03 3.18 22.60
C VAL A 161 1.35 3.92 23.89
N MET A 162 2.41 4.74 23.89
CA MET A 162 3.01 5.29 25.11
C MET A 162 2.06 6.15 25.95
N LYS A 163 1.07 6.81 25.32
CA LYS A 163 0.10 7.66 26.02
C LYS A 163 -0.97 6.89 26.81
N HIS A 164 -1.05 5.57 26.67
CA HIS A 164 -2.12 4.75 27.26
C HIS A 164 -1.71 4.03 28.56
N GLY A 165 -0.67 4.50 29.25
CA GLY A 165 -0.30 4.09 30.62
C GLY A 165 -0.41 2.58 30.88
N LYS A 166 -1.46 2.16 31.59
CA LYS A 166 -1.71 0.75 31.96
C LYS A 166 -1.84 -0.21 30.76
N LEU A 167 -2.20 0.28 29.57
CA LEU A 167 -2.35 -0.53 28.36
C LEU A 167 -1.04 -0.70 27.58
N VAL A 168 0.01 0.05 27.91
CA VAL A 168 1.30 0.01 27.17
C VAL A 168 1.84 -1.41 26.99
N PRO A 169 1.90 -2.29 28.01
CA PRO A 169 2.42 -3.64 27.82
C PRO A 169 1.62 -4.48 26.83
N GLU A 170 0.28 -4.36 26.86
CA GLU A 170 -0.63 -5.07 25.96
C GLU A 170 -0.47 -4.58 24.52
N LEU A 171 -0.46 -3.26 24.31
CA LEU A 171 -0.32 -2.66 22.99
C LEU A 171 1.07 -2.92 22.38
N MET A 172 2.12 -2.94 23.20
CA MET A 172 3.47 -3.33 22.75
C MET A 172 3.54 -4.80 22.32
N ALA A 173 2.85 -5.70 23.03
CA ALA A 173 2.77 -7.11 22.62
C ALA A 173 2.08 -7.28 21.26
N ILE A 174 0.99 -6.54 21.02
CA ILE A 174 0.31 -6.51 19.72
C ILE A 174 1.24 -5.95 18.63
N PHE A 175 1.89 -4.82 18.90
CA PHE A 175 2.81 -4.18 17.96
C PHE A 175 4.03 -5.06 17.59
N ALA A 176 4.55 -5.81 18.56
CA ALA A 176 5.64 -6.77 18.33
C ALA A 176 5.21 -8.00 17.52
N GLY A 177 3.91 -8.16 17.25
CA GLY A 177 3.37 -9.31 16.53
C GLY A 177 3.28 -10.57 17.37
N ASP A 178 3.17 -10.44 18.70
CA ASP A 178 3.04 -11.59 19.59
C ASP A 178 1.69 -12.29 19.35
N LYS A 179 1.75 -13.46 18.70
CA LYS A 179 0.60 -14.24 18.21
C LYS A 179 -0.28 -14.81 19.33
N ARG A 180 0.07 -14.60 20.60
CA ARG A 180 -0.58 -15.23 21.76
C ARG A 180 -1.98 -14.73 22.10
N LYS A 181 -2.47 -13.64 21.48
CA LYS A 181 -3.84 -13.12 21.70
C LYS A 181 -4.70 -12.92 20.44
N VAL A 182 -4.24 -13.33 19.26
CA VAL A 182 -5.08 -13.31 18.04
C VAL A 182 -5.92 -14.61 17.96
N LYS A 183 -6.63 -14.96 19.05
CA LYS A 183 -7.67 -16.00 18.99
C LYS A 183 -8.91 -15.34 18.38
N GLY A 184 -8.94 -15.33 17.05
CA GLY A 184 -10.02 -14.76 16.24
C GLY A 184 -9.74 -14.79 14.73
N LEU A 185 -8.48 -14.88 14.31
CA LEU A 185 -8.13 -15.09 12.90
C LEU A 185 -8.15 -16.60 12.56
N CYS A 186 -9.36 -17.17 12.54
CA CYS A 186 -9.63 -18.28 11.64
C CYS A 186 -10.00 -17.66 10.28
N VAL A 187 -9.10 -17.73 9.31
CA VAL A 187 -9.53 -17.87 7.93
C VAL A 187 -8.82 -19.11 7.41
N SER A 188 -9.65 -20.11 7.15
CA SER A 188 -9.32 -21.43 6.69
C SER A 188 -8.43 -21.35 5.45
N VAL A 189 -7.31 -22.09 5.51
CA VAL A 189 -6.60 -22.51 4.30
C VAL A 189 -7.33 -23.75 3.80
N SER A 190 -8.01 -23.62 2.67
CA SER A 190 -8.30 -24.69 1.72
C SER A 190 -8.20 -24.11 0.32
#